data_AF-A0A2D8V8M3-F1
#
_entry.id   AF-A0A2D8V8M3-F1
#
_cell.length_a   1.000
_cell.length_b   1.000
_cell.length_c   1.000
_cell.angle_alpha   90.00
_cell.angle_beta   90.00
_cell.angle_gamma   90.00
#
_symmetry.space_group_name_H-M   'P 1'
#
loop_
_entity.id
_entity.type
_entity.pdbx_description
1 polymer ?
#
loop_
_entity_poly.entity_id
_entity_poly.type
_entity_poly.pdbx_seq_one_letter_code
_entity_poly.pdbx_strand_id
1 'polypeptide(L)' 'MIYDLDGSISDIGALKFNLNCSNFGDLNYDNDINVLDIINLVNCILYEECNVCSDLNYDGIYNLLDIINLVNFILN' A
#
# COMPACT_ATOMS: atom_id res chain seq x y z
N MET A 1 -13.66 6.35 -28.12
CA MET A 1 -13.37 6.32 -26.68
C MET A 1 -12.22 7.28 -26.45
N ILE A 2 -12.44 8.33 -25.66
CA ILE A 2 -11.41 9.33 -25.38
C ILE A 2 -10.59 8.75 -24.23
N TYR A 3 -9.28 8.57 -24.43
CA TYR A 3 -8.38 8.10 -23.38
C TYR A 3 -8.10 9.27 -22.43
N ASP A 4 -8.71 9.24 -21.25
CA ASP A 4 -8.38 10.14 -20.16
C ASP A 4 -7.47 9.41 -19.17
N LEU A 5 -6.16 9.53 -19.38
CA LEU A 5 -5.18 8.85 -18.54
C LEU A 5 -4.99 9.55 -17.19
N ASP A 6 -5.36 10.83 -17.06
CA ASP A 6 -5.10 11.66 -15.88
C ASP A 6 -6.34 12.01 -15.04
N GLY A 7 -7.54 11.77 -15.58
CA GLY A 7 -8.82 11.99 -14.91
C GLY A 7 -9.29 13.44 -14.97
N SER A 8 -8.75 14.25 -15.88
CA SER A 8 -9.07 15.68 -15.99
C SER A 8 -10.42 15.96 -16.66
N ILE A 9 -11.02 14.96 -17.32
CA ILE A 9 -12.33 15.08 -17.92
C ILE A 9 -13.37 14.42 -17.01
N SER A 10 -14.29 15.22 -16.44
CA SER A 10 -15.40 14.68 -15.66
C SER A 10 -16.38 13.92 -16.56
N ASP A 11 -16.19 12.61 -16.70
CA ASP A 11 -17.20 11.67 -17.15
C ASP A 11 -17.88 10.99 -15.96
N ILE A 12 -19.04 10.36 -16.18
CA ILE A 12 -19.84 9.75 -15.10
C ILE A 12 -19.22 8.45 -14.52
N GLY A 13 -17.99 8.11 -14.92
CA GLY A 13 -17.14 7.03 -14.43
C GLY A 13 -15.76 7.49 -13.91
N ALA A 14 -15.48 8.79 -13.84
CA ALA A 14 -14.21 9.34 -13.36
C ALA A 14 -14.09 9.38 -11.83
N LEU A 15 -14.43 8.28 -11.13
CA LEU A 15 -13.80 8.05 -9.83
C LEU A 15 -12.40 7.54 -10.13
N LYS A 16 -11.46 8.47 -10.27
CA LYS A 16 -10.03 8.16 -10.23
C LYS A 16 -9.82 7.36 -8.95
N PHE A 17 -9.54 6.06 -9.10
CA PHE A 17 -9.13 5.21 -8.00
C PHE A 17 -7.77 5.72 -7.55
N ASN A 18 -7.80 6.73 -6.69
CA ASN A 18 -6.60 7.29 -6.09
C ASN A 18 -6.18 6.31 -5.01
N LEU A 19 -5.42 5.31 -5.44
CA LEU A 19 -4.73 4.38 -4.58
C LEU A 19 -3.49 5.06 -4.02
N ASN A 20 -3.74 6.11 -3.23
CA ASN A 20 -2.69 6.76 -2.49
C ASN A 20 -2.45 5.95 -1.22
N CYS A 21 -1.37 5.17 -1.23
CA CYS A 21 -0.73 4.75 0.00
C CYS A 21 -0.10 6.01 0.61
N SER A 22 -0.92 6.76 1.37
CA SER A 22 -0.63 8.12 1.83
C SER A 22 0.72 8.26 2.51
N ASN A 23 1.20 7.19 3.14
CA ASN A 23 2.56 7.05 3.64
C ASN A 23 3.08 5.65 3.29
N PHE A 24 4.26 5.59 2.68
CA PHE A 24 4.92 4.31 2.40
C PHE A 24 5.26 3.61 3.71
N GLY A 25 4.67 2.44 3.96
CA GLY A 25 4.93 1.62 5.14
C GLY A 25 4.08 1.91 6.38
N ASP A 26 3.20 2.91 6.35
CA ASP A 26 2.18 3.14 7.39
C ASP A 26 0.92 2.33 7.04
N LEU A 27 0.75 1.19 7.70
CA LEU A 27 -0.28 0.20 7.39
C LEU A 27 -1.44 0.25 8.37
N ASN A 28 -1.29 0.96 9.50
CA ASN A 28 -2.35 1.17 10.49
C ASN A 28 -2.95 2.59 10.44
N TYR A 29 -2.43 3.47 9.58
CA TYR A 29 -2.86 4.84 9.36
C TYR A 29 -2.72 5.74 10.60
N ASP A 30 -1.75 5.46 11.47
CA ASP A 30 -1.46 6.29 12.64
C ASP A 30 -0.44 7.42 12.38
N ASN A 31 0.13 7.46 11.16
CA ASN A 31 1.18 8.38 10.69
C ASN A 31 2.58 8.13 11.24
N ASP A 32 2.77 7.12 12.08
CA ASP A 32 4.08 6.65 12.51
C ASP A 32 4.43 5.37 11.74
N ILE A 33 5.70 5.20 11.36
CA ILE A 33 6.16 3.97 10.71
C ILE A 33 7.04 3.23 11.71
N ASN A 34 6.50 2.17 12.31
CA ASN A 34 7.13 1.45 13.41
C ASN A 34 6.78 -0.04 13.42
N VAL A 35 7.12 -0.72 14.53
CA VAL A 35 6.91 -2.17 14.65
C VAL A 35 5.43 -2.58 14.59
N LEU A 36 4.49 -1.67 14.87
CA LEU A 36 3.06 -1.91 14.72
C LEU A 36 2.67 -2.12 13.25
N ASP A 37 3.29 -1.42 12.30
CA ASP A 37 3.05 -1.64 10.87
C ASP A 37 3.53 -3.02 10.41
N ILE A 38 4.66 -3.48 10.94
CA ILE A 38 5.16 -4.84 10.71
C ILE A 38 4.13 -5.87 11.19
N ILE A 39 3.57 -5.67 12.38
CA ILE A 39 2.54 -6.57 12.93
C ILE A 39 1.30 -6.56 12.03
N ASN A 40 0.88 -5.39 11.53
CA ASN A 40 -0.24 -5.29 10.59
C ASN A 40 0.04 -6.03 9.27
N LEU A 41 1.25 -5.89 8.71
CA LEU A 41 1.67 -6.61 7.52
C LEU A 41 1.67 -8.13 7.72
N VAL A 42 2.24 -8.60 8.84
CA VAL A 42 2.25 -10.03 9.18
C VAL A 42 0.82 -10.57 9.34
N ASN A 43 -0.05 -9.84 10.04
CA ASN A 43 -1.44 -10.24 10.21
C ASN A 43 -2.16 -10.31 8.85
N CYS A 44 -1.98 -9.33 7.97
CA CYS A 44 -2.61 -9.36 6.66
C CYS A 44 -2.15 -10.57 5.83
N ILE A 45 -0.86 -10.90 5.87
CA ILE A 45 -0.29 -12.06 5.17
C ILE A 45 -0.87 -13.37 5.74
N LEU A 46 -1.03 -13.47 7.07
CA LEU A 46 -1.57 -14.67 7.72
C LEU A 46 -3.06 -14.91 7.44
N TYR A 47 -3.85 -13.84 7.31
CA TYR A 47 -5.29 -13.93 7.05
C TYR A 47 -5.69 -13.74 5.58
N GLU A 48 -4.72 -13.50 4.70
CA GLU A 48 -4.93 -13.16 3.28
C GLU A 48 -5.81 -11.90 3.07
N GLU A 49 -5.75 -10.96 4.03
CA GLU A 49 -6.52 -9.71 4.03
C GLU A 49 -5.62 -8.49 3.83
N CYS A 50 -4.65 -8.59 2.92
CA CYS A 50 -3.74 -7.48 2.61
C CYS A 50 -4.38 -6.41 1.72
N ASN A 51 -4.01 -5.17 2.01
CA ASN A 51 -4.29 -4.05 1.11
C ASN A 51 -3.19 -4.00 0.05
N VAL A 52 -3.46 -3.38 -1.09
CA VAL A 52 -2.43 -3.10 -2.12
C VAL A 52 -1.25 -2.27 -1.58
N CYS A 53 -1.46 -1.49 -0.53
CA CYS A 53 -0.37 -0.76 0.14
C CYS A 53 0.56 -1.66 0.97
N SER A 54 0.20 -2.93 1.15
CA SER A 54 1.04 -3.95 1.80
C SER A 54 2.12 -4.52 0.86
N ASP A 55 2.00 -4.30 -0.46
CA ASP A 55 3.03 -4.64 -1.45
C ASP A 55 4.05 -3.50 -1.52
N LEU A 56 5.14 -3.64 -0.75
CA LEU A 56 6.13 -2.59 -0.55
C LEU A 56 7.25 -2.64 -1.59
N ASN A 57 7.39 -3.75 -2.32
CA ASN A 57 8.33 -3.87 -3.43
C ASN A 57 7.68 -3.79 -4.83
N TYR A 58 6.35 -3.70 -4.89
CA TYR A 58 5.55 -3.63 -6.11
C TYR A 58 5.71 -4.86 -7.03
N ASP A 59 5.93 -6.04 -6.46
CA ASP A 59 6.03 -7.30 -7.23
C ASP A 59 4.67 -8.02 -7.41
N GLY A 60 3.62 -7.51 -6.78
CA GLY A 60 2.26 -8.07 -6.82
C GLY A 60 2.03 -9.25 -5.86
N ILE A 61 2.97 -9.56 -4.97
CA ILE A 61 2.93 -10.69 -4.05
C ILE A 61 3.22 -10.23 -2.62
N TYR A 62 2.21 -10.25 -1.75
CA TYR A 62 2.39 -9.98 -0.32
C TYR A 62 3.16 -11.11 0.37
N ASN A 63 4.41 -10.88 0.75
CA ASN A 63 5.25 -11.92 1.34
C ASN A 63 6.32 -11.37 2.31
N LEU A 64 7.24 -12.26 2.72
CA LEU A 64 8.32 -11.93 3.66
C LEU A 64 9.22 -10.79 3.16
N LEU A 65 9.36 -10.64 1.84
CA LEU A 65 10.18 -9.57 1.25
C LEU A 65 9.61 -8.18 1.57
N ASP A 66 8.29 -8.00 1.59
CA ASP A 66 7.64 -6.75 2.02
C ASP A 66 7.98 -6.43 3.48
N ILE A 67 7.92 -7.44 4.35
CA ILE A 67 8.29 -7.29 5.78
C ILE A 67 9.75 -6.85 5.91
N ILE A 68 10.66 -7.47 5.17
CA ILE A 68 12.08 -7.09 5.19
C ILE A 68 12.27 -5.65 4.72
N ASN A 69 11.55 -5.21 3.69
CA ASN A 69 11.60 -3.83 3.22
C ASN A 69 11.13 -2.84 4.29
N LEU A 70 10.05 -3.15 4.99
CA LEU A 70 9.55 -2.31 6.08
C LEU A 70 10.53 -2.25 7.25
N VAL A 71 11.12 -3.39 7.63
CA VAL A 71 12.17 -3.45 8.67
C VAL A 71 13.38 -2.60 8.28
N ASN A 72 13.85 -2.71 7.04
CA ASN A 72 14.97 -1.92 6.55
C ASN A 72 14.66 -0.42 6.53
N PHE A 73 13.41 -0.06 6.22
CA PHE A 73 12.95 1.32 6.26
C PHE A 73 12.95 1.87 7.70
N ILE A 74 12.51 1.08 8.68
CA ILE A 74 12.46 1.50 10.10
C ILE A 74 13.87 1.62 10.71
N LEU A 75 14.84 0.84 10.24
CA LEU A 75 16.20 0.78 10.82
C LEU A 75 17.20 1.78 10.21
N ASN A 76 16.90 2.39 9.06
CA ASN A 76 17.77 3.35 8.36
C ASN A 76 17.43 4.81 8.73
#